data_AF-A0A7X8PRI5-F1
#
_entry.id   AF-A0A7X8PRI5-F1
#
_cell.length_a   1.000
_cell.length_b   1.000
_cell.length_c   1.000
_cell.angle_alpha   90.00
_cell.angle_beta   90.00
_cell.angle_gamma   90.00
#
_symmetry.space_group_name_H-M   'P 1'
#
loop_
_entity.id
_entity.type
_entity.pdbx_description
1 polymer ?
#
loop_
_entity_poly.entity_id
_entity_poly.type
_entity_poly.pdbx_seq_one_letter_code
_entity_poly.pdbx_strand_id
1 'polypeptide(L)'
;MEMPLELRVALENQLQDMNLKRMVTDSQSISLRYRTQSGKGERLLTSDSEALSYAAARMPATYGAVYAALRQTIAKADRIPLTMLDVGAGTGAASWAAAELLDLRELTCLEREGAMRRLGSRLMENGPQALRDAKWLEYDLDTDPVP
;
A
#
# COMPACT_ATOMS: atom_id res chain seq x y z
N MET A 1 7.05 -8.36 12.85
CA MET A 1 7.86 -7.14 12.67
C MET A 1 6.91 -5.97 12.63
N GLU A 2 7.25 -4.86 13.27
CA GLU A 2 6.41 -3.66 13.25
C GLU A 2 6.69 -2.80 12.01
N MET A 3 5.70 -2.02 11.60
CA MET A 3 5.87 -1.00 10.55
C MET A 3 6.83 0.11 11.02
N PRO A 4 7.53 0.80 10.10
CA PRO A 4 8.38 1.94 10.43
C PRO A 4 7.59 3.02 11.17
N LEU A 5 8.27 3.76 12.04
CA LEU A 5 7.62 4.76 12.88
C LEU A 5 6.95 5.84 12.04
N GLU A 6 7.61 6.27 10.97
CA GLU A 6 7.13 7.27 10.02
C GLU A 6 5.80 6.86 9.39
N LEU A 7 5.69 5.59 8.97
CA LEU A 7 4.46 5.04 8.42
C LEU A 7 3.36 4.95 9.48
N ARG A 8 3.69 4.50 10.69
CA ARG A 8 2.72 4.40 11.79
C ARG A 8 2.15 5.78 12.14
N VAL A 9 3.02 6.77 12.30
CA VAL A 9 2.63 8.15 12.61
C VAL A 9 1.81 8.75 11.48
N ALA A 10 2.21 8.54 10.22
CA ALA A 10 1.45 9.01 9.07
C ALA A 10 0.03 8.41 9.04
N LEU A 11 -0.09 7.11 9.33
CA LEU A 11 -1.38 6.42 9.40
C LEU A 11 -2.22 6.94 10.58
N GLU A 12 -1.63 7.10 11.76
CA GLU A 12 -2.29 7.67 12.95
C GLU A 12 -2.78 9.10 12.71
N ASN A 13 -2.00 9.96 12.05
CA ASN A 13 -2.40 11.33 11.71
C ASN A 13 -3.62 11.34 10.80
N GLN A 14 -3.65 10.51 9.76
CA GLN A 14 -4.83 10.38 8.89
C GLN A 14 -6.06 9.88 9.66
N LEU A 15 -5.86 9.05 10.70
CA LEU A 15 -6.94 8.50 11.53
C LEU A 15 -7.51 9.53 12.51
N GLN A 16 -6.70 10.44 13.04
CA GLN A 16 -7.16 11.48 13.96
C GLN A 16 -8.14 12.47 13.29
N ASP A 17 -8.00 12.68 11.98
CA ASP A 17 -8.92 13.51 11.20
C ASP A 17 -10.30 12.84 10.99
N MET A 18 -10.47 11.58 11.41
CA MET A 18 -11.70 10.81 11.26
C MET A 18 -12.38 10.47 12.59
N ASN A 19 -13.71 10.43 12.58
CA ASN A 19 -14.50 10.03 13.74
C ASN A 19 -14.36 8.51 13.99
N LEU A 20 -13.48 8.13 14.92
CA LEU A 20 -13.04 6.76 15.26
C LEU A 20 -14.17 5.72 15.39
N LYS A 21 -15.37 6.14 15.84
CA LYS A 21 -16.49 5.22 16.10
C LYS A 21 -17.10 4.59 14.85
N ARG A 22 -16.94 5.18 13.67
CA ARG A 22 -17.48 4.64 12.40
C ARG A 22 -16.56 3.57 11.77
N MET A 23 -15.26 3.66 12.03
CA MET A 23 -14.21 2.88 11.36
C MET A 23 -14.20 1.37 11.64
N VAL A 24 -14.42 0.95 12.88
CA VAL A 24 -14.20 -0.46 13.26
C VAL A 24 -15.22 -1.38 12.56
N THR A 25 -16.49 -0.97 12.53
CA THR A 25 -17.57 -1.71 11.86
C THR A 25 -17.42 -1.69 10.35
N ASP A 26 -16.99 -0.55 9.78
CA ASP A 26 -16.81 -0.40 8.33
C ASP A 26 -15.61 -1.23 7.83
N SER A 27 -14.50 -1.29 8.59
CA SER A 27 -13.26 -1.96 8.17
C SER A 27 -13.40 -3.45 7.85
N GLN A 28 -14.21 -4.19 8.63
CA GLN A 28 -14.41 -5.64 8.44
C GLN A 28 -15.30 -5.92 7.23
N SER A 29 -16.37 -5.14 7.06
CA SER A 29 -17.29 -5.23 5.93
C SER A 29 -16.59 -4.89 4.61
N ILE A 30 -15.79 -3.81 4.61
CA ILE A 30 -14.99 -3.37 3.46
C ILE A 30 -13.93 -4.41 3.12
N SER A 31 -13.20 -4.92 4.11
CA SER A 31 -12.19 -5.96 3.88
C SER A 31 -12.80 -7.22 3.29
N LEU A 32 -14.04 -7.57 3.68
CA LEU A 32 -14.76 -8.70 3.12
C LEU A 32 -15.16 -8.41 1.65
N ARG A 33 -15.77 -7.26 1.37
CA ARG A 33 -16.12 -6.84 0.00
C ARG A 33 -14.91 -6.86 -0.92
N TYR A 34 -13.77 -6.33 -0.48
CA TYR A 34 -12.55 -6.35 -1.27
C TYR A 34 -12.08 -7.78 -1.61
N ARG A 35 -12.24 -8.74 -0.68
CA ARG A 35 -11.86 -10.15 -0.91
C ARG A 35 -12.87 -10.93 -1.75
N THR A 36 -14.16 -10.63 -1.63
CA THR A 36 -15.23 -11.46 -2.22
C THR A 36 -15.78 -10.88 -3.52
N GLN A 37 -15.58 -9.59 -3.76
CA GLN A 37 -16.08 -8.87 -4.95
C GLN A 37 -14.95 -8.34 -5.85
N SER A 38 -13.68 -8.61 -5.52
CA SER A 38 -12.56 -8.38 -6.45
C SER A 38 -12.70 -9.28 -7.68
N GLY A 39 -12.37 -8.72 -8.86
CA GLY A 39 -12.40 -9.44 -10.15
C GLY A 39 -13.67 -9.28 -10.98
N LYS A 40 -14.66 -8.48 -10.55
CA LYS A 40 -15.85 -8.15 -11.37
C LYS A 40 -15.76 -6.82 -12.13
N GLY A 41 -14.57 -6.19 -12.17
CA GLY A 41 -14.36 -4.87 -12.79
C GLY A 41 -14.99 -3.69 -12.02
N GLU A 42 -15.74 -3.92 -10.95
CA GLU A 42 -16.28 -2.85 -10.11
C GLU A 42 -15.20 -2.24 -9.21
N ARG A 43 -15.22 -0.90 -9.08
CA ARG A 43 -14.39 -0.18 -8.11
C ARG A 43 -14.92 -0.42 -6.70
N LEU A 44 -14.10 -1.01 -5.84
CA LEU A 44 -14.55 -1.50 -4.52
C LEU A 44 -14.33 -0.50 -3.40
N LEU A 45 -13.40 0.43 -3.60
CA LEU A 45 -12.95 1.40 -2.59
C LEU A 45 -12.93 2.80 -3.20
N THR A 46 -14.07 3.46 -3.12
CA THR A 46 -14.30 4.75 -3.78
C THR A 46 -14.06 5.96 -2.89
N SER A 47 -14.08 5.79 -1.56
CA SER A 47 -13.87 6.89 -0.62
C SER A 47 -12.55 6.81 0.14
N ASP A 48 -11.97 7.97 0.46
CA ASP A 48 -10.74 8.08 1.25
C ASP A 48 -10.91 7.46 2.65
N SER A 49 -12.10 7.56 3.25
CA SER A 49 -12.43 6.96 4.55
C SER A 49 -12.42 5.43 4.54
N GLU A 50 -12.92 4.82 3.46
CA GLU A 50 -12.90 3.37 3.31
C GLU A 50 -11.48 2.88 3.06
N ALA A 51 -10.70 3.59 2.23
CA ALA A 51 -9.29 3.28 1.99
C ALA A 51 -8.46 3.35 3.28
N LEU A 52 -8.69 4.36 4.13
CA LEU A 52 -8.00 4.48 5.42
C LEU A 52 -8.39 3.37 6.38
N SER A 53 -9.67 3.05 6.48
CA SER A 53 -10.17 1.95 7.31
C SER A 53 -9.59 0.60 6.86
N TYR A 54 -9.50 0.39 5.55
CA TYR A 54 -8.87 -0.78 4.97
C TYR A 54 -7.37 -0.83 5.29
N ALA A 55 -6.64 0.27 5.09
CA ALA A 55 -5.21 0.36 5.38
C ALA A 55 -4.91 0.05 6.85
N ALA A 56 -5.63 0.68 7.78
CA ALA A 56 -5.48 0.44 9.22
C ALA A 56 -5.68 -1.05 9.58
N ALA A 57 -6.64 -1.73 8.95
CA ALA A 57 -6.92 -3.14 9.22
C ALA A 57 -5.97 -4.12 8.53
N ARG A 58 -5.43 -3.79 7.35
CA ARG A 58 -4.75 -4.75 6.46
C ARG A 58 -3.26 -4.46 6.24
N MET A 59 -2.87 -3.20 6.24
CA MET A 59 -1.51 -2.77 5.94
C MET A 59 -0.47 -3.38 6.89
N PRO A 60 -0.67 -3.43 8.23
CA PRO A 60 0.36 -3.95 9.14
C PRO A 60 0.73 -5.41 8.87
N ALA A 61 -0.27 -6.26 8.65
CA ALA A 61 -0.06 -7.67 8.34
C ALA A 61 0.58 -7.86 6.95
N THR A 62 0.17 -7.07 5.97
CA THR A 62 0.72 -7.12 4.60
C THR A 62 2.17 -6.66 4.58
N TYR A 63 2.49 -5.54 5.22
CA TYR A 63 3.87 -5.07 5.42
C TYR A 63 4.74 -6.15 6.06
N GLY A 64 4.29 -6.72 7.18
CA GLY A 64 5.06 -7.73 7.91
C GLY A 64 5.33 -8.99 7.08
N ALA A 65 4.35 -9.44 6.30
CA ALA A 65 4.49 -10.60 5.41
C ALA A 65 5.48 -10.32 4.27
N VAL A 66 5.35 -9.19 3.58
CA VAL A 66 6.24 -8.81 2.47
C VAL A 66 7.65 -8.57 2.96
N TYR A 67 7.82 -7.84 4.06
CA TYR A 67 9.13 -7.61 4.66
C TYR A 67 9.82 -8.94 4.99
N ALA A 68 9.11 -9.87 5.64
CA ALA A 68 9.69 -11.16 6.02
C ALA A 68 10.12 -11.97 4.79
N ALA A 69 9.29 -11.98 3.74
CA ALA A 69 9.60 -12.66 2.48
C ALA A 69 10.81 -12.02 1.78
N LEU A 70 10.81 -10.69 1.61
CA LEU A 70 11.90 -9.95 0.97
C LEU A 70 13.21 -10.14 1.72
N ARG A 71 13.23 -10.02 3.05
CA ARG A 71 14.44 -10.20 3.85
C ARG A 71 15.07 -11.58 3.63
N GLN A 72 14.26 -12.64 3.57
CA GLN A 72 14.73 -14.00 3.32
C GLN A 72 15.24 -14.18 1.88
N THR A 73 14.59 -13.55 0.91
CA THR A 73 14.96 -13.61 -0.50
C THR A 73 16.26 -12.83 -0.77
N ILE A 74 16.36 -11.59 -0.29
CA ILE A 74 17.53 -10.71 -0.45
C ILE A 74 18.78 -11.36 0.11
N ALA A 75 18.69 -12.03 1.27
CA ALA A 75 19.83 -12.72 1.88
C ALA A 75 20.40 -13.87 1.03
N LYS A 76 19.65 -14.34 0.02
CA LYS A 76 20.04 -15.43 -0.89
C LYS A 76 20.22 -14.96 -2.34
N ALA A 77 19.97 -13.68 -2.62
CA ALA A 77 20.01 -13.15 -3.97
C ALA A 77 21.43 -12.75 -4.36
N ASP A 78 21.90 -13.21 -5.52
CA ASP A 78 23.20 -12.80 -6.07
C ASP A 78 23.20 -11.34 -6.54
N ARG A 79 22.02 -10.77 -6.79
CA ARG A 79 21.82 -9.40 -7.27
C ARG A 79 20.67 -8.75 -6.52
N ILE A 80 20.91 -7.54 -6.03
CA ILE A 80 19.92 -6.75 -5.32
C ILE A 80 19.29 -5.76 -6.31
N PRO A 81 17.95 -5.76 -6.46
CA PRO A 81 17.28 -4.84 -7.37
C PRO A 81 17.38 -3.40 -6.87
N LEU A 82 17.55 -2.47 -7.80
CA LEU A 82 17.60 -1.03 -7.54
C LEU A 82 16.32 -0.31 -7.95
N THR A 83 15.38 -1.02 -8.57
CA THR A 83 14.11 -0.47 -9.05
C THR A 83 12.99 -1.45 -8.73
N MET A 84 11.79 -0.94 -8.45
CA MET A 84 10.63 -1.75 -8.11
C MET A 84 9.37 -1.28 -8.86
N LEU A 85 8.58 -2.26 -9.32
CA LEU A 85 7.21 -2.08 -9.76
C LEU A 85 6.28 -2.77 -8.75
N ASP A 86 5.44 -2.01 -8.06
CA ASP A 86 4.44 -2.50 -7.12
C ASP A 86 3.08 -2.58 -7.82
N VAL A 87 2.66 -3.80 -8.16
CA VAL A 87 1.48 -4.07 -8.99
C VAL A 87 0.28 -4.41 -8.11
N GLY A 88 -0.79 -3.63 -8.21
CA GLY A 88 -1.88 -3.68 -7.24
C GLY A 88 -1.40 -3.15 -5.89
N ALA A 89 -0.67 -2.02 -5.94
CA ALA A 89 0.06 -1.46 -4.80
C ALA A 89 -0.84 -1.16 -3.60
N GLY A 90 -2.15 -0.97 -3.83
CA GLY A 90 -3.09 -0.53 -2.83
C GLY A 90 -2.63 0.76 -2.16
N THR A 91 -2.44 0.73 -0.85
CA THR A 91 -1.90 1.86 -0.08
C THR A 91 -0.39 1.79 0.15
N GLY A 92 0.32 0.96 -0.63
CA GLY A 92 1.79 0.91 -0.67
C GLY A 92 2.47 0.02 0.38
N ALA A 93 1.76 -0.95 0.95
CA ALA A 93 2.31 -1.80 2.03
C ALA A 93 3.61 -2.52 1.61
N ALA A 94 3.63 -3.05 0.38
CA ALA A 94 4.79 -3.76 -0.17
C ALA A 94 5.93 -2.80 -0.49
N SER A 95 5.61 -1.66 -1.12
CA SER A 95 6.55 -0.57 -1.35
C SER A 95 7.28 -0.11 -0.08
N TRP A 96 6.56 0.11 1.03
CA TRP A 96 7.15 0.45 2.32
C TRP A 96 8.09 -0.64 2.84
N ALA A 97 7.69 -1.90 2.76
CA ALA A 97 8.52 -3.03 3.18
C ALA A 97 9.79 -3.17 2.33
N ALA A 98 9.70 -2.90 1.03
CA ALA A 98 10.83 -2.96 0.11
C ALA A 98 11.81 -1.81 0.36
N ALA A 99 11.31 -0.57 0.53
CA ALA A 99 12.16 0.61 0.77
C ALA A 99 12.93 0.55 2.11
N GLU A 100 12.46 -0.24 3.08
CA GLU A 100 13.18 -0.50 4.32
C GLU A 100 14.39 -1.44 4.12
N LEU A 101 14.34 -2.30 3.11
CA LEU A 101 15.32 -3.37 2.88
C LEU A 101 16.25 -3.11 1.69
N LEU A 102 15.84 -2.23 0.78
CA LEU A 102 16.48 -2.01 -0.52
C LEU A 102 16.74 -0.53 -0.72
N ASP A 103 17.92 -0.20 -1.26
CA ASP A 103 18.26 1.14 -1.74
C ASP A 103 17.65 1.38 -3.13
N LEU A 104 16.32 1.52 -3.16
CA LEU A 104 15.57 1.73 -4.40
C LEU A 104 15.83 3.13 -4.96
N ARG A 105 16.20 3.20 -6.24
CA ARG A 105 16.36 4.43 -7.01
C ARG A 105 15.07 4.86 -7.70
N GLU A 106 14.25 3.89 -8.10
CA GLU A 106 12.97 4.13 -8.73
C GLU A 106 11.91 3.16 -8.20
N LEU A 107 10.74 3.70 -7.90
CA LEU A 107 9.57 2.95 -7.48
C LEU A 107 8.36 3.42 -8.29
N THR A 108 7.67 2.49 -8.93
CA THR A 108 6.41 2.75 -9.62
C THR A 108 5.32 1.88 -9.01
N CYS A 109 4.19 2.51 -8.64
CA CYS A 109 3.02 1.87 -8.08
C CYS A 109 1.88 1.88 -9.10
N LEU A 110 1.35 0.70 -9.42
CA LEU A 110 0.17 0.53 -10.26
C LEU A 110 -1.03 0.24 -9.37
N GLU A 111 -2.05 1.09 -9.41
CA GLU A 111 -3.26 0.88 -8.62
C GLU A 111 -4.47 1.54 -9.30
N ARG A 112 -5.54 0.78 -9.48
CA ARG A 112 -6.76 1.25 -10.16
C ARG A 112 -7.63 2.14 -9.25
N GLU A 113 -7.64 1.87 -7.94
CA GLU A 113 -8.52 2.55 -7.00
C GLU A 113 -7.93 3.92 -6.61
N GLY A 114 -8.56 5.01 -7.07
CA GLY A 114 -8.06 6.36 -6.84
C GLY A 114 -7.94 6.74 -5.36
N ALA A 115 -8.85 6.25 -4.50
CA ALA A 115 -8.79 6.49 -3.06
C ALA A 115 -7.56 5.81 -2.40
N MET A 116 -7.22 4.60 -2.85
CA MET A 116 -6.02 3.91 -2.37
C MET A 116 -4.74 4.63 -2.82
N ARG A 117 -4.66 5.05 -4.09
CA ARG A 117 -3.51 5.83 -4.61
C ARG A 117 -3.29 7.11 -3.82
N ARG A 118 -4.35 7.90 -3.61
CA ARG A 118 -4.25 9.16 -2.86
C ARG A 118 -3.76 8.93 -1.43
N LEU A 119 -4.32 7.94 -0.73
CA LEU A 119 -3.88 7.61 0.61
C LEU A 119 -2.43 7.11 0.62
N GLY A 120 -2.08 6.18 -0.28
CA GLY A 120 -0.71 5.64 -0.39
C GLY A 120 0.32 6.73 -0.65
N SER A 121 0.04 7.65 -1.59
CA SER A 121 0.87 8.82 -1.87
C SER A 121 1.08 9.68 -0.62
N ARG A 122 0.00 10.03 0.10
CA ARG A 122 0.10 10.83 1.33
C ARG A 122 0.91 10.13 2.43
N LEU A 123 0.75 8.82 2.58
CA LEU A 123 1.57 8.06 3.53
C LEU A 123 3.04 8.14 3.15
N MET A 124 3.36 7.89 1.88
CA MET A 124 4.73 7.86 1.34
C MET A 124 5.50 9.18 1.46
N GLU A 125 4.82 10.33 1.54
CA GLU A 125 5.44 11.65 1.81
C GLU A 125 6.31 11.65 3.07
N ASN A 126 6.00 10.79 4.04
CA ASN A 126 6.73 10.67 5.31
C ASN A 126 7.89 9.66 5.26
N GLY A 127 8.03 8.93 4.16
CA GLY A 127 9.02 7.84 4.02
C GLY A 127 10.39 8.28 3.53
N PRO A 128 11.32 7.34 3.29
CA PRO A 128 12.58 7.60 2.60
C PRO A 128 12.37 8.14 1.18
N GLN A 129 13.44 8.68 0.59
CA GLN A 129 13.35 9.41 -0.70
C GLN A 129 12.67 8.59 -1.81
N ALA A 130 12.99 7.30 -1.94
CA ALA A 130 12.39 6.42 -2.94
C ALA A 130 10.86 6.35 -2.87
N LEU A 131 10.28 6.45 -1.67
CA LEU A 131 8.83 6.47 -1.47
C LEU A 131 8.25 7.85 -1.81
N ARG A 132 8.91 8.93 -1.39
CA ARG A 132 8.46 10.30 -1.70
C ARG A 132 8.46 10.59 -3.20
N ASP A 133 9.43 10.03 -3.91
CA ASP A 133 9.59 10.17 -5.36
C ASP A 133 8.81 9.09 -6.15
N ALA A 134 8.03 8.25 -5.47
CA ALA A 134 7.32 7.13 -6.09
C ALA A 134 6.31 7.62 -7.15
N LYS A 135 6.32 6.98 -8.32
CA LYS A 135 5.37 7.26 -9.40
C LYS A 135 4.10 6.45 -9.17
N TRP A 136 2.95 7.11 -9.07
CA TRP A 136 1.66 6.45 -8.96
C TRP A 136 0.89 6.53 -10.28
N LEU A 137 0.56 5.38 -10.84
CA LEU A 137 -0.20 5.26 -12.09
C LEU A 137 -1.58 4.65 -11.82
N GLU A 138 -2.62 5.28 -12.38
CA GLU A 138 -3.92 4.60 -12.51
C GLU A 138 -3.76 3.49 -13.53
N TYR A 139 -3.91 2.25 -13.08
CA TYR A 139 -3.71 1.10 -13.94
C TYR A 139 -4.55 -0.07 -13.45
N ASP A 140 -5.37 -0.61 -14.34
CA ASP A 140 -6.18 -1.80 -14.13
C ASP A 140 -5.58 -2.99 -14.90
N LEU A 141 -5.13 -4.00 -14.15
CA LEU A 141 -4.41 -5.16 -14.69
C LEU A 141 -5.24 -6.02 -15.65
N ASP A 142 -6.56 -5.96 -15.56
CA ASP A 142 -7.45 -6.76 -16.39
C ASP A 142 -7.75 -6.07 -17.72
N THR A 143 -7.66 -4.73 -17.77
CA THR A 143 -8.16 -3.94 -18.91
C THR A 143 -7.13 -3.04 -19.58
N ASP A 144 -6.08 -2.62 -18.87
CA ASP A 144 -5.05 -1.75 -19.43
C ASP A 144 -3.91 -2.55 -20.08
N PRO A 145 -3.34 -2.05 -21.20
CA PRO A 145 -2.21 -2.68 -21.88
C PRO A 145 -0.93 -2.53 -21.06
N VAL A 146 -0.06 -3.56 -21.12
CA VAL A 146 1.21 -3.58 -20.39
C VAL A 146 1.98 -2.26 -20.58
N PRO A 147 2.35 -1.55 -19.49
CA PRO A 147 2.95 -0.23 -19.56
C PRO A 147 4.41 -0.24 -20.01
#